data_AF-A0A093ZYJ9-F1
#
_entry.id   AF-A0A093ZYJ9-F1
#
_cell.length_a   1.000
_cell.length_b   1.000
_cell.length_c   1.000
_cell.angle_alpha   90.00
_cell.angle_beta   90.00
_cell.angle_gamma   90.00
#
_symmetry.space_group_name_H-M   'P 1'
#
loop_
_entity.id
_entity.type
_entity.pdbx_description
1 polymer ?
#
loop_
_entity_poly.entity_id
_entity_poly.type
_entity_poly.pdbx_seq_one_letter_code
_entity_poly.pdbx_strand_id
1 'polypeptide(L)'
;MSFTGPVALKNPDMRFCVLEDWAFDAQAHGSSTPQHLYLGRLVGTSQREIVGKYDLKKRRYISTTSMDAELALITANIALARPGALFYDPFVGTGSFPVACAHFGALAFGSDIDGRAIRGKGGRNLRANFAQYDLAPGFGDSFVADLTN
;
A
#
# COMPACT_ATOMS: atom_id res chain seq x y z
N MET A 1 28.85 13.22 18.95
CA MET A 1 27.91 12.45 19.79
C MET A 1 28.60 11.17 20.18
N SER A 2 28.81 10.92 21.47
CA SER A 2 29.51 9.73 21.94
C SER A 2 28.45 8.64 22.15
N PHE A 3 28.48 7.57 21.35
CA PHE A 3 27.59 6.40 21.50
C PHE A 3 27.99 5.60 22.75
N THR A 4 27.66 6.11 23.94
CA THR A 4 28.09 5.55 25.23
C THR A 4 27.15 4.49 25.81
N GLY A 5 26.06 4.17 25.11
CA GLY A 5 25.11 3.14 25.54
C GLY A 5 25.65 1.72 25.36
N PRO A 6 25.11 0.74 26.09
CA PRO A 6 25.51 -0.66 25.93
C PRO A 6 25.13 -1.20 24.55
N VAL A 7 25.93 -2.12 24.02
CA VAL A 7 25.61 -2.83 22.78
C VAL A 7 24.60 -3.94 23.10
N ALA A 8 23.42 -3.88 22.47
CA ALA A 8 22.38 -4.90 22.56
C ALA A 8 22.04 -5.45 21.16
N LEU A 9 22.19 -6.76 20.96
CA LEU A 9 21.86 -7.42 19.69
C LEU A 9 20.40 -7.90 19.62
N LYS A 10 19.72 -8.01 20.76
CA LYS A 10 18.32 -8.38 20.87
C LYS A 10 17.54 -7.20 21.43
N ASN A 11 16.43 -6.85 20.79
CA ASN A 11 15.53 -5.75 21.18
C ASN A 11 16.26 -4.44 21.54
N PRO A 12 17.12 -3.89 20.66
CA PRO A 12 17.82 -2.64 20.92
C PRO A 12 16.87 -1.44 20.88
N ASP A 13 17.13 -0.43 21.71
CA ASP A 13 16.40 0.85 21.69
C ASP A 13 16.66 1.64 20.40
N MET A 14 17.87 1.51 19.85
CA MET A 14 18.27 2.14 18.59
C MET A 14 18.99 1.12 17.71
N ARG A 15 18.56 1.06 16.45
CA ARG A 15 19.25 0.29 15.41
C ARG A 15 20.05 1.25 14.54
N PHE A 16 21.34 0.98 14.41
CA PHE A 16 22.21 1.66 13.47
C PHE A 16 22.50 0.74 12.30
N CYS A 17 22.54 1.31 11.11
CA CYS A 17 22.79 0.61 9.86
C CYS A 17 24.01 1.22 9.17
N VAL A 18 24.87 0.37 8.65
CA VAL A 18 25.90 0.76 7.68
C VAL A 18 25.34 0.46 6.30
N LEU A 19 25.30 1.48 5.44
CA LEU A 19 24.96 1.32 4.02
C LEU A 19 26.24 1.53 3.20
N GLU A 20 26.50 0.57 2.32
CA GLU A 20 27.64 0.59 1.42
C GLU A 20 27.16 0.89 0.01
N ASP A 21 27.72 1.91 -0.61
CA ASP A 21 27.48 2.25 -2.01
C ASP A 21 28.68 1.77 -2.83
N TRP A 22 28.41 0.83 -3.74
CA TRP A 22 29.42 0.17 -4.56
C TRP A 22 29.28 0.60 -6.01
N ALA A 23 30.42 0.69 -6.69
CA ALA A 23 30.41 0.82 -8.14
C ALA A 23 29.59 -0.32 -8.78
N PHE A 24 28.89 -0.02 -9.88
CA PHE A 24 28.30 -1.07 -10.72
C PHE A 24 29.39 -2.09 -11.09
N ASP A 25 29.08 -3.38 -10.94
CA ASP A 25 30.02 -4.50 -11.18
C ASP A 25 31.35 -4.43 -10.41
N ALA A 26 31.36 -3.83 -9.21
CA ALA A 26 32.57 -3.71 -8.37
C ALA A 26 33.36 -5.02 -8.22
N GLN A 27 32.67 -6.16 -8.09
CA GLN A 27 33.33 -7.47 -7.99
C GLN A 27 34.07 -7.86 -9.27
N ALA A 28 33.48 -7.63 -10.45
CA ALA A 28 34.10 -7.96 -11.73
C ALA A 28 35.31 -7.06 -12.03
N HIS A 29 35.30 -5.84 -11.51
CA HIS A 29 36.41 -4.88 -11.62
C HIS A 29 37.46 -5.01 -10.51
N GLY A 30 37.34 -6.01 -9.63
CA GLY A 30 38.31 -6.25 -8.56
C GLY A 30 38.32 -5.18 -7.47
N SER A 31 37.26 -4.37 -7.34
CA SER A 31 37.16 -3.39 -6.26
C SER A 31 36.88 -4.09 -4.94
N SER A 32 37.69 -3.80 -3.93
CA SER A 32 37.59 -4.35 -2.58
C SER A 32 37.04 -3.35 -1.55
N THR A 33 36.71 -2.13 -1.98
CA THR A 33 36.24 -1.05 -1.11
C THR A 33 35.04 -0.33 -1.72
N PRO A 34 34.01 -0.01 -0.93
CA PRO A 34 32.87 0.78 -1.40
C PRO A 34 33.29 2.22 -1.72
N GLN A 35 32.54 2.87 -2.62
CA GLN A 35 32.76 4.29 -2.96
C GLN A 35 32.34 5.19 -1.79
N HIS A 36 31.23 4.84 -1.14
CA HIS A 36 30.73 5.55 0.02
C HIS A 36 30.29 4.59 1.12
N LEU A 37 30.51 5.02 2.37
CA LEU A 37 30.03 4.37 3.58
C LEU A 37 29.18 5.34 4.37
N TYR A 38 27.93 4.96 4.63
CA TYR A 38 26.99 5.76 5.39
C TYR A 38 26.62 5.04 6.69
N LEU A 39 26.81 5.71 7.82
CA LEU A 39 26.27 5.27 9.10
C LEU A 39 24.97 6.03 9.38
N GLY A 40 23.85 5.31 9.49
CA GLY A 40 22.54 5.89 9.76
C GLY A 40 21.83 5.23 10.93
N ARG A 41 20.83 5.93 11.50
CA ARG A 41 19.87 5.35 12.44
C ARG A 41 18.64 4.89 11.67
N LEU A 42 18.17 3.67 11.92
CA LEU A 42 16.90 3.19 11.38
C LEU A 42 15.75 3.97 12.03
N VAL A 43 15.03 4.77 11.23
CA VAL A 43 13.89 5.58 11.68
C VAL A 43 12.53 4.98 11.34
N GLY A 44 12.48 4.05 10.39
CA GLY A 44 11.26 3.40 9.96
C GLY A 44 11.54 2.31 8.93
N THR A 45 10.60 1.39 8.79
CA THR A 45 10.61 0.33 7.78
C THR A 45 9.38 0.47 6.89
N SER A 46 9.41 -0.14 5.71
CA SER A 46 8.19 -0.29 4.93
C SER A 46 7.22 -1.25 5.64
N GLN A 47 5.97 -1.22 5.19
CA GLN A 47 4.91 -2.11 5.68
C GLN A 47 4.59 -3.19 4.63
N ARG A 48 5.61 -3.99 4.26
CA ARG A 48 5.53 -4.97 3.16
C ARG A 48 4.49 -6.07 3.43
N GLU A 49 4.30 -6.43 4.68
CA GLU A 49 3.34 -7.43 5.14
C GLU A 49 1.89 -7.11 4.72
N ILE A 50 1.58 -5.84 4.51
CA ILE A 50 0.25 -5.38 4.11
C ILE A 50 -0.10 -5.81 2.68
N VAL A 51 0.89 -5.96 1.79
CA VAL A 51 0.68 -6.52 0.45
C VAL A 51 0.07 -7.92 0.57
N GLY A 52 0.60 -8.74 1.48
CA GLY A 52 0.08 -10.08 1.75
C GLY A 52 -1.29 -10.09 2.44
N LYS A 53 -1.67 -9.03 3.17
CA LYS A 53 -3.02 -8.85 3.73
C LYS A 53 -4.07 -8.64 2.64
N TYR A 54 -3.75 -7.84 1.62
CA TYR A 54 -4.68 -7.44 0.55
C TYR A 54 -4.58 -8.27 -0.73
N ASP A 55 -3.72 -9.30 -0.77
CA ASP A 55 -3.59 -10.25 -1.86
C ASP A 55 -4.96 -10.64 -2.43
N LEU A 56 -5.11 -10.47 -3.75
CA LEU A 56 -6.37 -10.71 -4.46
C LEU A 56 -6.89 -12.13 -4.30
N LYS A 57 -6.02 -13.14 -4.10
CA LYS A 57 -6.42 -14.53 -3.85
C LYS A 57 -7.22 -14.69 -2.55
N LYS A 58 -7.02 -13.79 -1.58
CA LYS A 58 -7.70 -13.79 -0.28
C LYS A 58 -8.94 -12.89 -0.28
N ARG A 59 -9.10 -12.03 -1.28
CA ARG A 59 -10.19 -11.05 -1.34
C ARG A 59 -11.51 -11.72 -1.73
N ARG A 60 -12.57 -11.46 -0.96
CA ARG A 60 -13.89 -12.09 -1.15
C ARG A 60 -14.50 -11.72 -2.50
N TYR A 61 -14.29 -10.51 -3.00
CA TYR A 61 -14.86 -10.09 -4.27
C TYR A 61 -13.79 -9.48 -5.19
N ILE A 62 -13.60 -10.13 -6.34
CA ILE A 62 -12.67 -9.73 -7.39
C ILE A 62 -13.35 -9.90 -8.75
N SER A 63 -12.78 -9.22 -9.74
CA SER A 63 -13.08 -9.35 -11.16
C SER A 63 -11.78 -9.60 -11.93
N THR A 64 -11.89 -9.87 -13.23
CA THR A 64 -10.74 -10.07 -14.13
C THR A 64 -9.80 -8.87 -14.21
N THR A 65 -10.30 -7.66 -13.96
CA THR A 65 -9.57 -6.38 -14.06
C THR A 65 -9.24 -5.77 -12.69
N SER A 66 -9.36 -6.55 -11.60
CA SER A 66 -9.01 -6.05 -10.27
C SER A 66 -7.52 -5.73 -10.17
N MET A 67 -7.19 -4.50 -9.76
CA MET A 67 -5.80 -4.06 -9.61
C MET A 67 -5.07 -4.87 -8.54
N ASP A 68 -3.80 -5.21 -8.81
CA ASP A 68 -2.88 -5.86 -7.89
C ASP A 68 -2.75 -5.10 -6.56
N ALA A 69 -2.55 -5.84 -5.46
CA ALA A 69 -2.54 -5.28 -4.12
C ALA A 69 -1.34 -4.36 -3.86
N GLU A 70 -0.14 -4.70 -4.34
CA GLU A 70 1.06 -3.89 -4.15
C GLU A 70 0.94 -2.59 -4.93
N LEU A 71 0.56 -2.68 -6.20
CA LEU A 71 0.35 -1.51 -7.04
C LEU A 71 -0.75 -0.61 -6.48
N ALA A 72 -1.87 -1.16 -5.98
CA ALA A 72 -2.92 -0.36 -5.37
C ALA A 72 -2.45 0.39 -4.11
N LEU A 73 -1.64 -0.24 -3.26
CA LEU A 73 -1.05 0.40 -2.06
C LEU A 73 -0.04 1.49 -2.43
N ILE A 74 0.78 1.27 -3.46
CA ILE A 74 1.69 2.29 -4.00
C ILE A 74 0.88 3.48 -4.54
N THR A 75 -0.17 3.23 -5.33
CA THR A 75 -1.05 4.29 -5.85
C THR A 75 -1.72 5.07 -4.72
N ALA A 76 -2.15 4.40 -3.64
CA ALA A 76 -2.74 5.10 -2.49
C ALA A 76 -1.73 6.04 -1.80
N ASN A 77 -0.45 5.68 -1.74
CA ASN A 77 0.61 6.58 -1.29
C ASN A 77 0.81 7.77 -2.25
N ILE A 78 0.81 7.52 -3.57
CA ILE A 78 0.93 8.59 -4.59
C ILE A 78 -0.27 9.55 -4.50
N ALA A 79 -1.47 9.03 -4.24
CA ALA A 79 -2.69 9.81 -4.02
C ALA A 79 -2.72 10.52 -2.65
N LEU A 80 -1.69 10.36 -1.81
CA LEU A 80 -1.59 10.93 -0.47
C LEU A 80 -2.77 10.54 0.43
N ALA A 81 -3.25 9.31 0.30
CA ALA A 81 -4.31 8.78 1.14
C ALA A 81 -3.91 8.83 2.62
N ARG A 82 -4.76 9.45 3.44
CA ARG A 82 -4.53 9.68 4.87
C ARG A 82 -5.85 10.00 5.57
N PRO A 83 -5.90 9.94 6.93
CA PRO A 83 -7.06 10.43 7.67
C PRO A 83 -7.42 11.87 7.29
N GLY A 84 -8.72 12.11 7.05
CA GLY A 84 -9.25 13.40 6.63
C GLY A 84 -9.17 13.68 5.13
N ALA A 85 -8.59 12.78 4.33
CA ALA A 85 -8.62 12.88 2.86
C ALA A 85 -9.87 12.22 2.27
N LEU A 86 -10.38 12.82 1.19
CA LEU A 86 -11.37 12.19 0.30
C LEU A 86 -10.62 11.59 -0.89
N PHE A 87 -10.89 10.32 -1.19
CA PHE A 87 -10.39 9.64 -2.38
C PHE A 87 -11.54 9.31 -3.32
N TYR A 88 -11.35 9.47 -4.62
CA TYR A 88 -12.35 9.13 -5.64
C TYR A 88 -11.73 8.37 -6.80
N ASP A 89 -12.30 7.22 -7.10
CA ASP A 89 -11.95 6.38 -8.25
C ASP A 89 -13.10 6.37 -9.27
N PRO A 90 -12.98 7.04 -10.44
CA PRO A 90 -14.05 7.10 -11.42
C PRO A 90 -14.27 5.81 -12.23
N PHE A 91 -13.43 4.78 -12.04
CA PHE A 91 -13.53 3.47 -12.70
C PHE A 91 -13.32 2.34 -11.68
N VAL A 92 -14.16 2.36 -10.64
CA VAL A 92 -13.89 1.68 -9.38
C VAL A 92 -13.91 0.16 -9.46
N GLY A 93 -14.69 -0.41 -10.39
CA GLY A 93 -14.90 -1.85 -10.49
C GLY A 93 -15.20 -2.51 -9.13
N THR A 94 -14.30 -3.37 -8.68
CA THR A 94 -14.42 -4.12 -7.41
C THR A 94 -13.75 -3.43 -6.21
N GLY A 95 -13.18 -2.25 -6.40
CA GLY A 95 -12.69 -1.37 -5.34
C GLY A 95 -11.25 -1.57 -4.90
N SER A 96 -10.32 -1.98 -5.78
CA SER A 96 -8.91 -2.14 -5.38
C SER A 96 -8.28 -0.85 -4.85
N PHE A 97 -8.44 0.29 -5.52
CA PHE A 97 -7.88 1.55 -5.02
C PHE A 97 -8.62 2.10 -3.79
N PRO A 98 -9.97 2.12 -3.74
CA PRO A 98 -10.68 2.52 -2.53
C PRO A 98 -10.30 1.72 -1.29
N VAL A 99 -10.15 0.39 -1.39
CA VAL A 99 -9.73 -0.46 -0.27
C VAL A 99 -8.32 -0.09 0.19
N ALA A 100 -7.39 0.15 -0.74
CA ALA A 100 -6.02 0.57 -0.42
C ALA A 100 -5.96 1.98 0.19
N CYS A 101 -6.78 2.93 -0.29
CA CYS A 101 -6.83 4.28 0.27
C CYS A 101 -7.47 4.30 1.67
N ALA A 102 -8.53 3.51 1.88
CA ALA A 102 -9.15 3.36 3.18
C ALA A 102 -8.24 2.65 4.20
N HIS A 103 -7.34 1.78 3.75
CA HIS A 103 -6.29 1.23 4.62
C HIS A 103 -5.43 2.34 5.25
N PHE A 104 -5.08 3.38 4.46
CA PHE A 104 -4.36 4.55 4.97
C PHE A 104 -5.27 5.58 5.64
N GLY A 105 -6.57 5.29 5.80
CA GLY A 105 -7.51 6.12 6.54
C GLY A 105 -8.27 7.17 5.71
N ALA A 106 -8.14 7.17 4.38
CA ALA A 106 -8.95 8.04 3.54
C ALA A 106 -10.42 7.59 3.49
N LEU A 107 -11.34 8.53 3.34
CA LEU A 107 -12.73 8.24 3.03
C LEU A 107 -12.87 8.08 1.51
N ALA A 108 -13.16 6.85 1.06
CA ALA A 108 -13.07 6.49 -0.33
C ALA A 108 -14.43 6.38 -1.00
N PHE A 109 -14.54 7.02 -2.16
CA PHE A 109 -15.67 6.96 -3.07
C PHE A 109 -15.25 6.32 -4.39
N GLY A 110 -16.20 5.79 -5.14
CA GLY A 110 -15.91 5.42 -6.51
C GLY A 110 -17.15 5.27 -7.37
N SER A 111 -16.95 5.40 -8.68
CA SER A 111 -18.01 5.20 -9.66
C SER A 111 -17.60 4.21 -10.71
N ASP A 112 -18.59 3.61 -11.37
CA ASP A 112 -18.39 2.82 -12.57
C ASP A 112 -19.60 3.01 -13.48
N ILE A 113 -19.39 2.92 -14.79
CA ILE A 113 -20.50 2.90 -15.74
C ILE A 113 -21.31 1.61 -15.59
N ASP A 114 -20.64 0.50 -15.26
CA ASP A 114 -21.29 -0.78 -15.05
C ASP A 114 -21.44 -1.09 -13.55
N GLY A 115 -22.61 -0.73 -13.02
CA GLY A 115 -22.96 -1.04 -11.64
C GLY A 115 -22.97 -2.52 -11.27
N ARG A 116 -22.85 -3.47 -12.22
CA ARG A 116 -22.69 -4.90 -11.91
C ARG A 116 -21.37 -5.18 -11.19
N ALA A 117 -20.28 -4.49 -11.55
CA ALA A 117 -18.99 -4.62 -10.89
C ALA A 117 -19.02 -4.06 -9.46
N ILE A 118 -19.82 -3.02 -9.21
CA ILE A 118 -20.00 -2.46 -7.87
C ILE A 118 -20.88 -3.39 -7.00
N ARG A 119 -22.08 -3.74 -7.51
CA ARG A 119 -23.11 -4.48 -6.76
C ARG A 119 -22.78 -5.94 -6.55
N GLY A 120 -21.99 -6.54 -7.44
CA GLY A 120 -21.68 -7.96 -7.43
C GLY A 120 -22.92 -8.86 -7.29
N LYS A 121 -22.78 -10.04 -6.67
CA LYS A 121 -23.87 -11.01 -6.47
C LYS A 121 -23.69 -11.78 -5.16
N GLY A 122 -24.79 -12.18 -4.53
CA GLY A 122 -24.78 -13.08 -3.36
C GLY A 122 -23.99 -12.52 -2.17
N GLY A 123 -24.07 -11.21 -1.90
CA GLY A 123 -23.33 -10.55 -0.82
C GLY A 123 -21.84 -10.35 -1.09
N ARG A 124 -21.32 -10.77 -2.25
CA ARG A 124 -19.95 -10.49 -2.70
C ARG A 124 -20.00 -9.25 -3.59
N ASN A 125 -19.56 -8.12 -3.06
CA ASN A 125 -19.61 -6.82 -3.71
C ASN A 125 -18.48 -5.91 -3.19
N LEU A 126 -18.37 -4.70 -3.75
CA LEU A 126 -17.33 -3.74 -3.37
C LEU A 126 -17.35 -3.45 -1.86
N ARG A 127 -18.52 -3.13 -1.29
CA ARG A 127 -18.67 -2.85 0.15
C ARG A 127 -18.28 -4.05 1.03
N ALA A 128 -18.51 -5.27 0.58
CA ALA A 128 -18.11 -6.49 1.29
C ALA A 128 -16.58 -6.63 1.37
N ASN A 129 -15.82 -6.10 0.41
CA ASN A 129 -14.36 -6.03 0.51
C ASN A 129 -13.93 -5.10 1.65
N PHE A 130 -14.59 -3.95 1.82
CA PHE A 130 -14.31 -3.06 2.96
C PHE A 130 -14.62 -3.76 4.29
N ALA A 131 -15.77 -4.41 4.40
CA ALA A 131 -16.16 -5.15 5.60
C ALA A 131 -15.20 -6.31 5.91
N GLN A 132 -14.65 -6.99 4.89
CA GLN A 132 -13.68 -8.07 5.08
C GLN A 132 -12.43 -7.63 5.85
N TYR A 133 -12.00 -6.38 5.66
CA TYR A 133 -10.75 -5.86 6.21
C TYR A 133 -10.94 -4.85 7.34
N ASP A 134 -12.15 -4.79 7.91
CA ASP A 134 -12.56 -3.82 8.94
C ASP A 134 -12.42 -2.36 8.51
N LEU A 135 -12.59 -2.10 7.20
CA LEU A 135 -12.46 -0.77 6.60
C LEU A 135 -13.82 -0.10 6.36
N ALA A 136 -14.94 -0.70 6.79
CA ALA A 136 -16.27 -0.16 6.55
C ALA A 136 -16.44 1.35 6.88
N PRO A 137 -15.82 1.91 7.94
CA PRO A 137 -15.87 3.36 8.19
C PRO A 137 -15.23 4.24 7.11
N GLY A 138 -14.27 3.70 6.34
CA GLY A 138 -13.61 4.39 5.22
C GLY A 138 -14.33 4.23 3.89
N PHE A 139 -15.47 3.51 3.85
CA PHE A 139 -16.31 3.42 2.66
C PHE A 139 -17.27 4.61 2.63
N GLY A 140 -16.99 5.59 1.77
CA GLY A 140 -17.85 6.75 1.55
C GLY A 140 -19.13 6.35 0.86
N ASP A 141 -19.05 6.06 -0.44
CA ASP A 141 -20.10 5.41 -1.21
C ASP A 141 -19.57 4.91 -2.56
N SER A 142 -20.38 4.14 -3.28
CA SER A 142 -20.15 3.81 -4.68
C SER A 142 -21.42 3.99 -5.50
N PHE A 143 -21.33 4.65 -6.65
CA PHE A 143 -22.48 4.97 -7.48
C PHE A 143 -22.24 4.64 -8.95
N VAL A 144 -23.32 4.48 -9.70
CA VAL A 144 -23.24 4.33 -11.15
C VAL A 144 -23.13 5.73 -11.75
N ALA A 145 -22.12 5.95 -12.57
CA ALA A 145 -21.95 7.21 -13.28
C ALA A 145 -21.62 6.92 -14.74
N ASP A 146 -22.29 7.63 -15.64
CA ASP A 146 -21.99 7.66 -17.07
C ASP A 146 -21.49 9.07 -17.40
N LEU A 147 -20.42 9.17 -18.18
CA LEU A 147 -19.85 10.43 -18.65
C LEU A 147 -20.21 10.57 -20.13
N THR A 148 -21.39 11.14 -20.39
CA THR A 148 -21.84 11.50 -21.74
C THR A 148 -21.62 13.00 -21.99
N ASN A 149 -21.32 13.35 -23.25
CA ASN A 149 -21.20 14.73 -23.73
C ASN A 149 -22.55 15.32 -24.13
#